data_AF-A0A078B0G2-F1
#
_entry.id   AF-A0A078B0G2-F1
#
_cell.length_a   1.000
_cell.length_b   1.000
_cell.length_c   1.000
_cell.angle_alpha   90.00
_cell.angle_beta   90.00
_cell.angle_gamma   90.00
#
_symmetry.space_group_name_H-M   'P 1'
#
loop_
_entity.id
_entity.type
_entity.pdbx_description
1 polymer ?
#
loop_
_entity_poly.entity_id
_entity_poly.type
_entity_poly.pdbx_seq_one_letter_code
_entity_poly.pdbx_strand_id
1 'polypeptide(L)'
;MNLTNYNPNQDLGITNQAGVSGLRTFNGEDLLADKRLSLQRQQQRDWLMQQIQANDRMRGQASFDKELYDRQTLELNELLRQAQDEHDSNRKAMLKAQQEENLLLAKQKRDTDLKQKSDWLYQENYEVDYTLNNDLMTENPMTTKSQLADHRVKPYHFKGLNEHQKAAILYERDQQIAGKEQQRQLEKEQEQMWALQQEHLRRMQVLSDRDQKRKQREVAENTKQTHVQQMQEHMQKWKDPYGEKGFLEKQ
;
A
#
# COMPACT_ATOMS: atom_id res chain seq x y z
N MET A 1 -165.35 15.72 -32.17
CA MET A 1 -165.07 14.96 -30.94
C MET A 1 -163.62 15.20 -30.57
N ASN A 2 -163.41 15.93 -29.48
CA ASN A 2 -162.10 16.10 -28.84
C ASN A 2 -161.60 14.74 -28.34
N LEU A 3 -160.34 14.43 -28.60
CA LEU A 3 -159.42 13.81 -27.63
C LEU A 3 -158.00 14.24 -28.02
N THR A 4 -157.61 15.39 -27.49
CA THR A 4 -156.23 15.79 -27.26
C THR A 4 -155.54 14.75 -26.39
N ASN A 5 -154.49 14.11 -26.91
CA ASN A 5 -153.47 13.44 -26.12
C ASN A 5 -152.11 13.69 -26.80
N TYR A 6 -151.69 14.96 -26.79
CA TYR A 6 -150.29 15.31 -27.01
C TYR A 6 -149.51 14.84 -25.78
N ASN A 7 -148.60 13.88 -25.95
CA ASN A 7 -147.76 13.36 -24.88
C ASN A 7 -146.39 14.07 -24.95
N PRO A 8 -146.10 15.05 -24.08
CA PRO A 8 -144.88 15.86 -24.12
C PRO A 8 -143.60 15.09 -23.72
N ASN A 9 -143.69 13.79 -23.42
CA ASN A 9 -142.55 12.97 -22.98
C ASN A 9 -141.68 12.41 -24.11
N GLN A 10 -141.85 12.86 -25.36
CA GLN A 10 -140.99 12.47 -26.49
C GLN A 10 -139.74 13.36 -26.66
N ASP A 11 -139.72 14.56 -26.08
CA ASP A 11 -138.65 15.56 -26.31
C ASP A 11 -137.37 15.37 -25.47
N LEU A 12 -137.37 14.42 -24.53
CA LEU A 12 -136.21 14.20 -23.64
C LEU A 12 -135.34 13.00 -24.04
N GLY A 13 -135.64 12.34 -25.17
CA GLY A 13 -134.81 11.24 -25.70
C GLY A 13 -134.68 10.01 -24.78
N ILE A 14 -135.45 9.95 -23.68
CA ILE A 14 -135.48 8.83 -22.74
C ILE A 14 -136.91 8.29 -22.75
N THR A 15 -137.23 7.44 -23.73
CA THR A 15 -138.52 6.76 -23.81
C THR A 15 -138.36 5.31 -23.36
N ASN A 16 -138.56 5.01 -22.07
CA ASN A 16 -138.65 3.63 -21.55
C ASN A 16 -139.98 2.93 -21.90
N GLN A 17 -140.81 3.50 -22.79
CA GLN A 17 -142.15 3.00 -23.14
C GLN A 17 -142.31 2.58 -24.62
N ALA A 18 -141.29 2.74 -25.47
CA ALA A 18 -141.30 2.25 -26.84
C ALA A 18 -140.49 0.94 -26.93
N GLY A 19 -141.17 -0.21 -26.97
CA GLY A 19 -140.52 -1.50 -27.18
C GLY A 19 -139.96 -1.63 -28.61
N VAL A 20 -138.92 -2.47 -28.79
CA VAL A 20 -138.16 -2.66 -30.05
C VAL A 20 -139.05 -2.99 -31.27
N SER A 21 -140.25 -3.56 -31.03
CA SER A 21 -141.24 -3.94 -32.05
C SER A 21 -141.91 -2.76 -32.78
N GLY A 22 -141.99 -1.58 -32.15
CA GLY A 22 -142.80 -0.47 -32.67
C GLY A 22 -142.17 0.35 -33.80
N LEU A 23 -140.89 0.15 -34.13
CA LEU A 23 -140.13 0.91 -35.15
C LEU A 23 -140.20 2.46 -35.02
N ARG A 24 -140.56 2.98 -33.83
CA ARG A 24 -140.72 4.43 -33.57
C ARG A 24 -139.46 5.12 -33.05
N THR A 25 -138.56 4.35 -32.45
CA THR A 25 -137.30 4.82 -31.88
C THR A 25 -136.20 3.90 -32.37
N PHE A 26 -135.24 4.46 -33.10
CA PHE A 26 -134.09 3.70 -33.58
C PHE A 26 -132.90 3.99 -32.66
N ASN A 27 -132.31 2.96 -32.06
CA ASN A 27 -131.12 3.11 -31.22
C ASN A 27 -129.89 3.67 -31.97
N GLY A 28 -129.92 3.67 -33.31
CA GLY A 28 -128.89 4.30 -34.14
C GLY A 28 -129.08 5.80 -34.35
N GLU A 29 -130.26 6.36 -34.05
CA GLU A 29 -130.57 7.79 -34.15
C GLU A 29 -130.12 8.46 -32.84
N ASP A 30 -128.83 8.79 -32.79
CA ASP A 30 -128.19 9.32 -31.59
C ASP A 30 -128.42 10.83 -31.44
N LEU A 31 -129.43 11.17 -30.64
CA LEU A 31 -129.82 12.56 -30.36
C LEU A 31 -128.80 13.33 -29.49
N LEU A 32 -127.82 12.65 -28.89
CA LEU A 32 -126.80 13.23 -28.02
C LEU A 32 -125.41 13.26 -28.67
N ALA A 33 -125.32 13.01 -29.98
CA ALA A 33 -124.07 12.93 -30.73
C ALA A 33 -123.14 14.14 -30.46
N ASP A 34 -123.68 15.35 -30.52
CA ASP A 34 -122.92 16.60 -30.32
C ASP A 34 -122.36 16.73 -28.91
N LYS A 35 -123.15 16.36 -27.88
CA LYS A 35 -122.70 16.39 -26.47
C LYS A 35 -121.64 15.31 -26.22
N ARG A 36 -121.81 14.09 -26.78
CA ARG A 36 -120.80 13.02 -26.70
C ARG A 36 -119.50 13.46 -27.39
N LEU A 37 -119.59 14.06 -28.57
CA LEU A 37 -118.42 14.54 -29.31
C LEU A 37 -117.70 15.66 -28.56
N SER A 38 -118.44 16.59 -27.93
CA SER A 38 -117.86 17.63 -27.09
C SER A 38 -117.13 17.05 -25.87
N LEU A 39 -117.74 16.09 -25.16
CA LEU A 39 -117.12 15.41 -24.02
C LEU A 39 -115.88 14.60 -24.44
N GLN A 40 -115.94 13.88 -25.57
CA GLN A 40 -114.78 13.15 -26.11
C GLN A 40 -113.64 14.10 -26.47
N ARG A 41 -113.92 15.25 -27.09
CA ARG A 41 -112.91 16.29 -27.38
C ARG A 41 -112.28 16.84 -26.09
N GLN A 42 -113.08 17.07 -25.05
CA GLN A 42 -112.58 17.52 -23.76
C GLN A 42 -111.70 16.46 -23.09
N GLN A 43 -112.13 15.20 -23.06
CA GLN A 43 -111.33 14.08 -22.53
C GLN A 43 -110.01 13.91 -23.30
N GLN A 44 -110.05 13.98 -24.62
CA GLN A 44 -108.85 13.93 -25.46
C GLN A 44 -107.91 15.09 -25.16
N ARG A 45 -108.44 16.31 -25.01
CA ARG A 45 -107.65 17.48 -24.63
C ARG A 45 -107.01 17.30 -23.25
N ASP A 46 -107.77 16.84 -22.26
CA ASP A 46 -107.26 16.65 -20.89
C ASP A 46 -106.18 15.56 -20.84
N TRP A 47 -106.35 14.45 -21.55
CA TRP A 47 -105.32 13.41 -21.67
C TRP A 47 -104.05 13.92 -22.37
N LEU A 48 -104.20 14.65 -23.49
CA LEU A 48 -103.06 15.25 -24.18
C LEU A 48 -102.32 16.24 -23.27
N MET A 49 -103.04 17.07 -22.51
CA MET A 49 -102.44 18.01 -21.57
C MET A 49 -101.70 17.29 -20.43
N GLN A 50 -102.27 16.22 -19.87
CA GLN A 50 -101.58 15.39 -18.87
C GLN A 50 -100.32 14.74 -19.42
N GLN A 51 -100.38 14.22 -20.65
CA GLN A 51 -99.22 13.61 -21.32
C GLN A 51 -98.13 14.64 -21.62
N ILE A 52 -98.49 15.85 -22.06
CA ILE A 52 -97.56 16.97 -22.26
C ILE A 52 -96.87 17.32 -20.94
N GLN A 53 -97.64 17.51 -19.86
CA GLN A 53 -97.08 17.84 -18.55
C GLN A 53 -96.16 16.72 -18.01
N ALA A 54 -96.54 15.45 -18.19
CA ALA A 54 -95.70 14.33 -17.79
C ALA A 54 -94.39 14.29 -18.60
N ASN A 55 -94.48 14.46 -19.92
CA ASN A 55 -93.31 14.51 -20.79
C ASN A 55 -92.38 15.69 -20.46
N ASP A 56 -92.93 16.87 -20.18
CA ASP A 56 -92.14 18.05 -19.82
C ASP A 56 -91.44 17.86 -18.47
N ARG A 57 -92.10 17.25 -17.48
CA ARG A 57 -91.46 16.88 -16.21
C ARG A 57 -90.34 15.87 -16.41
N MET A 58 -90.58 14.82 -17.20
CA MET A 58 -89.56 13.81 -17.50
C MET A 58 -88.36 14.40 -18.25
N ARG A 59 -88.60 15.31 -19.20
CA ARG A 59 -87.54 16.06 -19.90
C ARG A 59 -86.76 16.95 -18.95
N GLY A 60 -87.45 17.67 -18.06
CA GLY A 60 -86.82 18.49 -17.03
C GLY A 60 -85.93 17.67 -16.10
N GLN A 61 -86.43 16.54 -15.61
CA GLN A 61 -85.66 15.62 -14.77
C GLN A 61 -84.45 15.04 -15.51
N ALA A 62 -84.63 14.56 -16.74
CA ALA A 62 -83.53 14.01 -17.54
C ALA A 62 -82.44 15.07 -17.82
N SER A 63 -82.83 16.32 -18.08
CA SER A 63 -81.89 17.43 -18.26
C SER A 63 -81.11 17.73 -16.97
N PHE A 64 -81.81 17.77 -15.83
CA PHE A 64 -81.19 18.00 -14.52
C PHE A 64 -80.22 16.87 -14.15
N ASP A 65 -80.63 15.61 -14.32
CA ASP A 65 -79.79 14.45 -14.04
C ASP A 65 -78.55 14.46 -14.93
N LYS A 66 -78.70 14.79 -16.22
CA LYS A 66 -77.57 14.92 -17.16
C LYS A 66 -76.60 16.01 -16.71
N GLU A 67 -77.09 17.19 -16.34
CA GLU A 67 -76.24 18.28 -15.85
C GLU A 67 -75.49 17.90 -14.57
N LEU A 68 -76.16 17.18 -13.66
CA LEU A 68 -75.54 16.66 -12.45
C LEU A 68 -74.43 15.64 -12.76
N TYR A 69 -74.66 14.69 -13.66
CA TYR A 69 -73.65 13.73 -14.10
C TYR A 69 -72.48 14.40 -14.83
N ASP A 70 -72.77 15.37 -15.70
CA ASP A 70 -71.75 16.14 -16.42
C ASP A 70 -70.84 16.87 -15.40
N ARG A 71 -71.43 17.50 -14.37
CA ARG A 71 -70.70 18.15 -13.28
C ARG A 71 -69.84 17.18 -12.46
N GLN A 72 -70.42 16.06 -12.01
CA GLN A 72 -69.68 15.04 -11.27
C GLN A 72 -68.50 14.49 -12.08
N THR A 73 -68.70 14.30 -13.38
CA THR A 73 -67.63 13.81 -14.28
C THR A 73 -66.50 14.82 -14.39
N LEU A 74 -66.80 16.12 -14.48
CA LEU A 74 -65.79 17.17 -14.47
C LEU A 74 -65.02 17.23 -13.14
N GLU A 75 -65.73 17.14 -12.01
CA GLU A 75 -65.11 17.13 -10.68
C GLU A 75 -64.18 15.91 -10.51
N LEU A 76 -64.61 14.71 -10.94
CA LEU A 76 -63.77 13.51 -10.91
C LEU A 76 -62.53 13.63 -11.82
N ASN A 77 -62.68 14.19 -13.01
CA ASN A 77 -61.56 14.41 -13.92
C ASN A 77 -60.55 15.42 -13.34
N GLU A 78 -61.02 16.46 -12.65
CA GLU A 78 -60.15 17.41 -11.98
C GLU A 78 -59.37 16.77 -10.83
N LEU A 79 -60.05 15.99 -9.98
CA LEU A 79 -59.40 15.23 -8.91
C LEU A 79 -58.36 14.24 -9.46
N LEU A 80 -58.68 13.55 -10.54
CA LEU A 80 -57.74 12.64 -11.20
C LEU A 80 -56.51 13.38 -11.72
N ARG A 81 -56.70 14.54 -12.36
CA ARG A 81 -55.58 15.37 -12.84
C ARG A 81 -54.69 15.80 -11.67
N GLN A 82 -55.28 16.30 -10.57
CA GLN A 82 -54.53 16.72 -9.39
C GLN A 82 -53.72 15.55 -8.80
N ALA A 83 -54.32 14.36 -8.68
CA ALA A 83 -53.63 13.18 -8.18
C ALA A 83 -52.48 12.73 -9.10
N GLN A 84 -52.66 12.83 -10.42
CA GLN A 84 -51.61 12.53 -11.39
C GLN A 84 -50.44 13.53 -11.31
N ASP A 85 -50.75 14.83 -11.26
CA ASP A 85 -49.76 15.89 -11.13
C ASP A 85 -48.94 15.75 -9.84
N GLU A 86 -49.60 15.44 -8.72
CA GLU A 86 -48.95 15.19 -7.44
C GLU A 86 -48.05 13.95 -7.51
N HIS A 87 -48.54 12.85 -8.06
CA HIS A 87 -47.77 11.63 -8.21
C HIS A 87 -46.51 11.85 -9.08
N ASP A 88 -46.64 12.56 -10.19
CA ASP A 88 -45.52 12.89 -11.07
C ASP A 88 -44.52 13.84 -10.41
N SER A 89 -45.01 14.82 -9.64
CA SER A 89 -44.17 15.71 -8.84
C SER A 89 -43.37 14.92 -7.79
N ASN A 90 -44.03 14.04 -7.05
CA ASN A 90 -43.41 13.19 -6.03
C ASN A 90 -42.36 12.26 -6.65
N ARG A 91 -42.67 11.65 -7.79
CA ARG A 91 -41.71 10.80 -8.53
C ARG A 91 -40.49 11.60 -8.97
N LYS A 92 -40.67 12.81 -9.51
CA LYS A 92 -39.55 13.70 -9.90
C LYS A 92 -38.71 14.11 -8.70
N ALA A 93 -39.34 14.45 -7.57
CA ALA A 93 -38.65 14.81 -6.35
C ALA A 93 -37.81 13.64 -5.81
N MET A 94 -38.37 12.43 -5.79
CA MET A 94 -37.65 11.22 -5.38
C MET A 94 -36.44 10.93 -6.27
N LEU A 95 -36.61 10.99 -7.60
CA LEU A 95 -35.52 10.76 -8.54
C LEU A 95 -34.40 11.80 -8.40
N LYS A 96 -34.76 13.06 -8.16
CA LYS A 96 -33.80 14.14 -7.91
C LYS A 96 -33.02 13.90 -6.61
N ALA A 97 -33.71 13.52 -5.53
CA ALA A 97 -33.06 13.19 -4.26
C ALA A 97 -32.08 12.00 -4.42
N GLN A 98 -32.48 10.95 -5.15
CA GLN A 98 -31.61 9.81 -5.43
C GLN A 98 -30.39 10.20 -6.29
N GLN A 99 -30.58 11.09 -7.26
CA GLN A 99 -29.48 11.63 -8.06
C GLN A 99 -28.47 12.39 -7.18
N GLU A 100 -28.95 13.26 -6.30
CA GLU A 100 -28.11 14.02 -5.36
C GLU A 100 -27.34 13.09 -4.41
N GLU A 101 -28.00 12.06 -3.86
CA GLU A 101 -27.36 11.04 -3.02
C GLU A 101 -26.26 10.29 -3.78
N ASN A 102 -26.54 9.82 -5.00
CA ASN A 102 -25.55 9.12 -5.82
C ASN A 102 -24.34 10.00 -6.14
N LEU A 103 -24.54 11.30 -6.38
CA LEU A 103 -23.45 12.25 -6.58
C LEU A 103 -22.59 12.43 -5.32
N LEU A 104 -23.22 12.48 -4.15
CA LEU A 104 -22.53 12.54 -2.86
C LEU A 104 -21.72 11.27 -2.60
N LEU A 105 -22.30 10.09 -2.81
CA LEU A 105 -21.62 8.80 -2.67
C LEU A 105 -20.44 8.69 -3.65
N ALA A 106 -20.62 9.11 -4.90
CA ALA A 106 -19.55 9.13 -5.88
C ALA A 106 -18.42 10.09 -5.49
N LYS A 107 -18.73 11.23 -4.86
CA LYS A 107 -17.72 12.15 -4.32
C LYS A 107 -16.99 11.53 -3.14
N GLN A 108 -17.71 10.99 -2.16
CA GLN A 108 -17.11 10.33 -0.99
C GLN A 108 -16.16 9.21 -1.41
N LYS A 109 -16.59 8.37 -2.37
CA LYS A 109 -15.74 7.30 -2.92
C LYS A 109 -14.46 7.85 -3.56
N ARG A 110 -14.56 8.91 -4.37
CA ARG A 110 -13.37 9.54 -4.96
C ARG A 110 -12.43 10.09 -3.89
N ASP A 111 -12.97 10.74 -2.86
CA ASP A 111 -12.18 11.30 -1.77
C ASP A 111 -11.49 10.19 -0.94
N THR A 112 -12.18 9.07 -0.68
CA THR A 112 -11.59 7.90 -0.01
C THR A 112 -10.50 7.25 -0.85
N ASP A 113 -10.72 7.07 -2.15
CA ASP A 113 -9.75 6.44 -3.06
C ASP A 113 -8.49 7.32 -3.17
N LEU A 114 -8.65 8.64 -3.25
CA LEU A 114 -7.55 9.61 -3.26
C LEU A 114 -6.75 9.56 -1.95
N LYS A 115 -7.44 9.52 -0.81
CA LYS A 115 -6.78 9.39 0.50
C LYS A 115 -6.01 8.09 0.60
N GLN A 116 -6.62 6.96 0.25
CA GLN A 116 -5.97 5.65 0.26
C GLN A 116 -4.73 5.64 -0.64
N LYS A 117 -4.82 6.23 -1.82
CA LYS A 117 -3.68 6.37 -2.73
C LYS A 117 -2.55 7.21 -2.10
N SER A 118 -2.89 8.33 -1.46
CA SER A 118 -1.92 9.18 -0.77
C SER A 118 -1.25 8.42 0.39
N ASP A 119 -2.03 7.71 1.20
CA ASP A 119 -1.54 6.93 2.33
C ASP A 119 -0.62 5.79 1.83
N TRP A 120 -1.00 5.13 0.73
CA TRP A 120 -0.18 4.09 0.10
C TRP A 120 1.15 4.64 -0.43
N LEU A 121 1.13 5.77 -1.15
CA LEU A 121 2.35 6.42 -1.62
C LEU A 121 3.25 6.87 -0.46
N TYR A 122 2.66 7.33 0.64
CA TYR A 122 3.42 7.69 1.82
C TYR A 122 4.12 6.47 2.43
N GLN A 123 3.40 5.35 2.58
CA GLN A 123 3.95 4.08 3.07
C GLN A 123 5.06 3.55 2.16
N GLU A 124 4.85 3.58 0.84
CA GLU A 124 5.84 3.15 -0.15
C GLU A 124 7.12 3.99 -0.06
N ASN A 125 6.99 5.32 -0.01
CA ASN A 125 8.16 6.20 0.14
C ASN A 125 8.87 5.97 1.49
N TYR A 126 8.12 5.77 2.57
CA TYR A 126 8.68 5.46 3.87
C TYR A 126 9.43 4.12 3.85
N GLU A 127 8.88 3.09 3.19
CA GLU A 127 9.53 1.79 3.04
C GLU A 127 10.84 1.92 2.24
N VAL A 128 10.82 2.64 1.12
CA VAL A 128 12.02 2.91 0.33
C VAL A 128 13.09 3.61 1.16
N ASP A 129 12.74 4.67 1.88
CA ASP A 129 13.67 5.41 2.73
C ASP A 129 14.21 4.55 3.88
N TYR A 130 13.34 3.77 4.53
CA TYR A 130 13.72 2.86 5.59
C TYR A 130 14.68 1.78 5.08
N THR A 131 14.38 1.16 3.93
CA THR A 131 15.23 0.12 3.33
C THR A 131 16.58 0.70 2.94
N LEU A 132 16.63 1.86 2.28
CA LEU A 132 17.88 2.48 1.87
C LEU A 132 18.77 2.87 3.05
N ASN A 133 18.18 3.35 4.14
CA ASN A 133 18.91 3.81 5.33
C ASN A 133 19.06 2.75 6.42
N ASN A 134 18.59 1.52 6.19
CA ASN A 134 18.75 0.44 7.16
C ASN A 134 20.23 0.10 7.37
N ASP A 135 20.61 -0.24 8.60
CA ASP A 135 21.93 -0.75 8.98
C ASP A 135 22.43 -1.92 8.11
N LEU A 136 21.50 -2.73 7.59
CA LEU A 136 21.82 -3.82 6.68
C LEU A 136 22.26 -3.30 5.31
N MET A 137 21.50 -2.39 4.71
CA MET A 137 21.77 -1.87 3.35
C MET A 137 22.92 -0.86 3.32
N THR A 138 23.07 -0.06 4.38
CA THR A 138 24.19 0.90 4.54
C THR A 138 25.49 0.24 5.02
N GLU A 139 25.44 -1.05 5.32
CA GLU A 139 26.51 -1.82 5.94
C GLU A 139 27.15 -1.16 7.18
N ASN A 140 26.37 -0.41 7.97
CA ASN A 140 26.85 0.40 9.09
C ASN A 140 27.88 -0.35 9.99
N PRO A 141 29.12 0.15 10.13
CA PRO A 141 30.18 -0.48 10.95
C PRO A 141 29.85 -0.54 12.44
N MET A 142 28.96 0.33 12.92
CA MET A 142 28.57 0.36 14.34
C MET A 142 27.84 -0.91 14.77
N THR A 143 27.23 -1.63 13.83
CA THR A 143 26.56 -2.92 14.07
C THR A 143 27.52 -3.99 14.59
N THR A 144 28.81 -3.90 14.23
CA THR A 144 29.88 -4.83 14.63
C THR A 144 30.25 -4.70 16.11
N LYS A 145 30.03 -3.54 16.73
CA LYS A 145 30.45 -3.27 18.10
C LYS A 145 29.58 -4.02 19.13
N SER A 146 30.22 -4.70 20.08
CA SER A 146 29.53 -5.36 21.18
C SER A 146 29.06 -4.35 22.23
N GLN A 147 27.90 -4.60 22.85
CA GLN A 147 27.41 -3.80 23.97
C GLN A 147 28.18 -4.07 25.26
N LEU A 148 28.85 -5.24 25.39
CA LEU A 148 29.52 -5.63 26.63
C LEU A 148 30.80 -4.86 26.89
N ALA A 149 31.53 -4.46 25.84
CA ALA A 149 32.75 -3.68 25.95
C ALA A 149 33.14 -3.06 24.59
N ASP A 150 33.80 -1.91 24.65
CA ASP A 150 34.20 -1.11 23.48
C ASP A 150 35.14 -1.85 22.50
N HIS A 151 36.10 -2.60 23.04
CA HIS A 151 37.08 -3.38 22.27
C HIS A 151 36.53 -4.71 21.72
N ARG A 152 35.30 -5.10 22.09
CA ARG A 152 34.71 -6.38 21.68
C ARG A 152 33.87 -6.20 20.42
N VAL A 153 34.03 -7.14 19.50
CA VAL A 153 33.22 -7.23 18.28
C VAL A 153 32.23 -8.39 18.39
N LYS A 154 31.06 -8.24 17.78
CA LYS A 154 30.08 -9.32 17.60
C LYS A 154 30.58 -10.26 16.51
N PRO A 155 30.84 -11.56 16.79
CA PRO A 155 31.44 -12.46 15.80
C PRO A 155 30.66 -12.58 14.50
N TYR A 156 29.32 -12.56 14.56
CA TYR A 156 28.43 -12.72 13.41
C TYR A 156 28.16 -11.41 12.63
N HIS A 157 28.62 -10.25 13.12
CA HIS A 157 28.58 -8.96 12.39
C HIS A 157 29.97 -8.42 12.10
N PHE A 158 31.02 -9.24 12.19
CA PHE A 158 32.37 -8.79 11.90
C PHE A 158 32.59 -8.63 10.40
N LYS A 159 32.83 -7.39 9.96
CA LYS A 159 33.00 -6.99 8.54
C LYS A 159 34.45 -6.66 8.17
N GLY A 160 35.41 -7.01 9.03
CA GLY A 160 36.82 -6.68 8.86
C GLY A 160 37.30 -5.50 9.70
N LEU A 161 38.56 -5.11 9.48
CA LEU A 161 39.22 -4.03 10.22
C LEU A 161 38.82 -2.65 9.68
N ASN A 162 38.69 -1.68 10.59
CA ASN A 162 38.48 -0.29 10.22
C ASN A 162 39.74 0.30 9.57
N GLU A 163 39.59 1.35 8.78
CA GLU A 163 40.67 2.01 8.06
C GLU A 163 41.77 2.52 8.98
N HIS A 164 41.40 3.06 10.15
CA HIS A 164 42.37 3.47 11.16
C HIS A 164 43.21 2.30 11.71
N GLN A 165 42.60 1.13 11.89
CA GLN A 165 43.32 -0.06 12.36
C GLN A 165 44.28 -0.58 11.28
N LYS A 166 43.84 -0.59 10.02
CA LYS A 166 44.70 -0.93 8.87
C LYS A 166 45.87 0.05 8.77
N ALA A 167 45.63 1.36 8.89
CA ALA A 167 46.66 2.38 8.86
C ALA A 167 47.67 2.23 10.01
N ALA A 168 47.22 1.90 11.22
CA ALA A 168 48.10 1.63 12.35
C ALA A 168 49.02 0.42 12.10
N ILE A 169 48.49 -0.67 11.52
CA ILE A 169 49.28 -1.85 11.14
C ILE A 169 50.32 -1.49 10.07
N LEU A 170 49.94 -0.70 9.06
CA LEU A 170 50.87 -0.26 8.02
C LEU A 170 51.99 0.61 8.60
N TYR A 171 51.64 1.53 9.50
CA TYR A 171 52.61 2.36 10.19
C TYR A 171 53.59 1.53 11.04
N GLU A 172 53.08 0.55 11.80
CA GLU A 172 53.92 -0.35 12.60
C GLU A 172 54.85 -1.17 11.71
N ARG A 173 54.34 -1.67 10.57
CA ARG A 173 55.17 -2.40 9.59
C ARG A 173 56.32 -1.53 9.07
N ASP A 174 56.04 -0.26 8.76
CA ASP A 174 57.07 0.65 8.27
C ASP A 174 58.12 0.93 9.35
N GLN A 175 57.71 1.05 10.62
CA GLN A 175 58.65 1.12 11.74
C GLN A 175 59.50 -0.14 11.89
N GLN A 176 58.91 -1.33 11.73
CA GLN A 176 59.63 -2.60 11.81
C GLN A 176 60.68 -2.72 10.69
N ILE A 177 60.36 -2.26 9.47
CA ILE A 177 61.31 -2.23 8.35
C ILE A 177 62.47 -1.31 8.68
N ALA A 178 62.19 -0.09 9.14
CA ALA A 178 63.21 0.88 9.51
C ALA A 178 64.11 0.36 10.65
N GLY A 179 63.51 -0.21 11.71
CA GLY A 179 64.25 -0.78 12.83
C GLY A 179 65.14 -1.95 12.42
N LYS A 180 64.66 -2.81 11.51
CA LYS A 180 65.45 -3.94 10.99
C LYS A 180 66.64 -3.48 10.15
N GLU A 181 66.49 -2.40 9.37
CA GLU A 181 67.59 -1.82 8.61
C GLU A 181 68.65 -1.21 9.54
N GLN A 182 68.22 -0.48 10.58
CA GLN A 182 69.14 0.04 11.61
C GLN A 182 69.89 -1.09 12.33
N GLN A 183 69.20 -2.17 12.69
CA GLN A 183 69.83 -3.32 13.33
C GLN A 183 70.88 -3.96 12.42
N ARG A 184 70.58 -4.14 11.12
CA ARG A 184 71.55 -4.67 10.16
C ARG A 184 72.80 -3.78 10.04
N GLN A 185 72.60 -2.47 10.07
CA GLN A 185 73.72 -1.51 10.03
C GLN A 185 74.59 -1.62 11.29
N LEU A 186 73.99 -1.71 12.48
CA LEU A 186 74.70 -1.91 13.74
C LEU A 186 75.45 -3.25 13.79
N GLU A 187 74.85 -4.34 13.33
CA GLU A 187 75.50 -5.66 13.25
C GLU A 187 76.72 -5.61 12.34
N LYS A 188 76.61 -4.94 11.19
CA LYS A 188 77.73 -4.74 10.26
C LYS A 188 78.86 -3.92 10.89
N GLU A 189 78.53 -2.86 11.63
CA GLU A 189 79.53 -2.05 12.36
C GLU A 189 80.21 -2.86 13.46
N GLN A 190 79.45 -3.65 14.23
CA GLN A 190 79.99 -4.53 15.26
C GLN A 190 80.90 -5.61 14.67
N GLU A 191 80.52 -6.23 13.55
CA GLU A 191 81.33 -7.21 12.84
C GLU A 191 82.65 -6.60 12.35
N GLN A 192 82.60 -5.36 11.82
CA GLN A 192 83.81 -4.62 11.44
C GLN A 192 84.72 -4.36 12.64
N MET A 193 84.16 -3.91 13.76
CA MET A 193 84.93 -3.66 14.99
C MET A 193 85.54 -4.95 15.54
N TRP A 194 84.79 -6.05 15.52
CA TRP A 194 85.27 -7.37 15.91
C TRP A 194 86.41 -7.84 15.01
N ALA A 195 86.27 -7.70 13.69
CA ALA A 195 87.32 -8.05 12.74
C ALA A 195 88.61 -7.23 12.96
N LEU A 196 88.48 -5.92 13.23
CA LEU A 196 89.62 -5.05 13.58
C LEU A 196 90.29 -5.50 14.88
N GLN A 197 89.52 -5.83 15.91
CA GLN A 197 90.03 -6.34 17.18
C GLN A 197 90.75 -7.68 17.00
N GLN A 198 90.18 -8.61 16.23
CA GLN A 198 90.78 -9.91 15.93
C GLN A 198 92.11 -9.77 15.17
N GLU A 199 92.17 -8.90 14.15
CA GLU A 199 93.42 -8.61 13.44
C GLU A 199 94.47 -7.97 14.36
N HIS A 200 94.06 -7.07 15.26
CA HIS A 200 94.97 -6.49 16.26
C HIS A 200 95.54 -7.56 17.21
N LEU A 201 94.70 -8.43 17.77
CA LEU A 201 95.11 -9.53 18.63
C LEU A 201 96.04 -10.51 17.90
N ARG A 202 95.72 -10.85 16.65
CA ARG A 202 96.56 -11.69 15.78
C ARG A 202 97.95 -11.08 15.60
N ARG A 203 98.03 -9.77 15.31
CA ARG A 203 99.33 -9.07 15.17
C ARG A 203 100.13 -9.10 16.47
N MET A 204 99.48 -8.85 17.60
CA MET A 204 100.11 -8.92 18.93
C MET A 204 100.62 -10.32 19.26
N GLN A 205 99.85 -11.37 18.94
CA GLN A 205 100.27 -12.76 19.12
C GLN A 205 101.49 -13.09 18.26
N VAL A 206 101.50 -12.70 16.98
CA VAL A 206 102.65 -12.91 16.09
C VAL A 206 103.90 -12.20 16.61
N LEU A 207 103.78 -10.98 17.13
CA LEU A 207 104.89 -10.25 17.74
C LEU A 207 105.40 -10.99 18.99
N SER A 208 104.51 -11.42 19.88
CA SER A 208 104.84 -12.19 21.08
C SER A 208 105.56 -13.51 20.73
N ASP A 209 105.06 -14.27 19.75
CA ASP A 209 105.67 -15.53 19.28
C ASP A 209 107.08 -15.30 18.70
N ARG A 210 107.28 -14.19 17.96
CA ARG A 210 108.59 -13.81 17.43
C ARG A 210 109.56 -13.49 18.57
N ASP A 211 109.11 -12.76 19.59
CA ASP A 211 109.93 -12.42 20.76
C ASP A 211 110.26 -13.67 21.59
N GLN A 212 109.31 -14.59 21.78
CA GLN A 212 109.57 -15.89 22.43
C GLN A 212 110.60 -16.71 21.65
N LYS A 213 110.48 -16.81 20.32
CA LYS A 213 111.46 -17.51 19.48
C LYS A 213 112.85 -16.87 19.56
N ARG A 214 112.94 -15.54 19.63
CA ARG A 214 114.21 -14.83 19.84
C ARG A 214 114.84 -15.23 21.18
N LYS A 215 114.08 -15.16 22.27
CA LYS A 215 114.54 -15.59 23.61
C LYS A 215 114.94 -17.06 23.65
N GLN A 216 114.18 -17.95 23.01
CA GLN A 216 114.54 -19.38 22.94
C GLN A 216 115.84 -19.62 22.15
N ARG A 217 116.08 -18.87 21.06
CA ARG A 217 117.35 -18.92 20.32
C ARG A 217 118.51 -18.44 21.17
N GLU A 218 118.34 -17.33 21.90
CA GLU A 218 119.34 -16.79 22.82
C GLU A 218 119.67 -17.80 23.94
N VAL A 219 118.65 -18.42 24.55
CA VAL A 219 118.86 -19.50 25.53
C VAL A 219 119.58 -20.68 24.90
N ALA A 220 119.19 -21.13 23.70
CA ALA A 220 119.83 -22.23 23.00
C ALA A 220 121.29 -21.93 22.63
N GLU A 221 121.62 -20.69 22.24
CA GLU A 221 123.00 -20.25 22.02
C GLU A 221 123.79 -20.24 23.33
N ASN A 222 123.23 -19.71 24.42
CA ASN A 222 123.85 -19.74 25.73
C ASN A 222 124.11 -21.18 26.19
N THR A 223 123.16 -22.10 26.01
CA THR A 223 123.34 -23.54 26.30
C THR A 223 124.41 -24.18 25.42
N LYS A 224 124.50 -23.82 24.14
CA LYS A 224 125.59 -24.29 23.27
C LYS A 224 126.94 -23.80 23.77
N GLN A 225 127.05 -22.52 24.15
CA GLN A 225 128.28 -21.96 24.69
C GLN A 225 128.70 -22.65 26.00
N THR A 226 127.75 -22.90 26.91
CA THR A 226 128.04 -23.62 28.16
C THR A 226 128.43 -25.07 27.89
N HIS A 227 127.80 -25.76 26.93
CA HIS A 227 128.21 -27.11 26.53
C HIS A 227 129.63 -27.14 25.93
N VAL A 228 129.99 -26.15 25.11
CA VAL A 228 131.36 -26.01 24.57
C VAL A 228 132.37 -25.78 25.69
N GLN A 229 132.05 -24.91 26.66
CA GLN A 229 132.89 -24.68 27.84
C GLN A 229 133.04 -25.95 28.68
N GLN A 230 131.95 -26.66 28.97
CA GLN A 230 131.98 -27.95 29.68
C GLN A 230 132.79 -29.01 28.93
N MET A 231 132.69 -29.05 27.59
CA MET A 231 133.50 -29.93 26.76
C MET A 231 134.99 -29.58 26.84
N GLN A 232 135.34 -28.28 26.81
CA GLN A 232 136.73 -27.82 26.98
C GLN A 232 137.27 -28.13 28.38
N GLU A 233 136.48 -27.89 29.43
CA GLU A 233 136.82 -28.26 30.80
C GLU A 233 136.96 -29.78 30.97
N HIS A 234 136.08 -30.56 30.34
CA HIS A 234 136.18 -32.02 30.30
C HIS A 234 137.44 -32.45 29.57
N MET A 235 137.78 -31.89 28.41
CA MET A 235 139.05 -32.16 27.71
C MET A 235 140.28 -31.77 28.53
N GLN A 236 140.21 -30.72 29.36
CA GLN A 236 141.30 -30.34 30.26
C GLN A 236 141.43 -31.27 31.48
N LYS A 237 140.31 -31.76 32.04
CA LYS A 237 140.29 -32.69 33.19
C LYS A 237 140.47 -34.15 32.79
N TRP A 238 140.04 -34.52 31.58
CA TRP A 238 140.17 -35.86 31.02
C TRP A 238 141.60 -36.07 30.58
N LYS A 239 142.39 -36.69 31.47
CA LYS A 239 143.60 -37.41 31.06
C LYS A 239 143.15 -38.72 30.45
N ASP A 240 143.43 -38.90 29.17
CA ASP A 240 143.35 -40.20 28.50
C ASP A 240 144.09 -41.24 29.39
N PRO A 241 143.38 -42.20 30.01
CA PRO A 241 144.00 -43.18 30.90
C PRO A 241 144.86 -44.20 30.15
N TYR A 242 144.82 -44.22 28.81
CA TYR A 242 145.44 -45.26 27.99
C TYR A 242 146.45 -44.73 26.96
N GLY A 243 146.61 -43.42 26.77
CA GLY A 243 147.70 -42.85 25.97
C GLY A 243 147.75 -43.34 24.53
N GLU A 244 146.60 -43.68 23.94
CA GLU A 244 146.51 -44.26 22.61
C GLU A 244 145.98 -43.24 21.61
N LYS A 245 146.93 -42.44 21.08
CA LYS A 245 147.12 -42.01 19.68
C LYS A 245 147.33 -40.51 19.50
N GLY A 246 148.54 -40.21 19.01
CA GLY A 246 148.77 -39.06 18.14
C GLY A 246 148.23 -39.31 16.71
N PHE A 247 148.13 -38.22 15.97
CA PHE A 247 147.96 -38.13 14.51
C PHE A 247 146.63 -38.60 13.90
N LEU A 248 145.81 -37.60 13.54
CA LEU A 248 145.14 -37.54 12.24
C LEU A 248 145.31 -36.12 11.67
N GLU A 249 146.50 -35.82 11.15
CA GLU A 249 146.58 -35.01 9.94
C GLU A 249 146.21 -35.93 8.77
N LYS A 250 145.18 -35.57 8.01
CA LYS A 250 145.15 -35.67 6.55
C LYS A 250 143.84 -35.11 5.98
N GLN A 251 144.04 -34.10 5.13
CA GLN A 251 143.21 -33.56 4.03
C GLN A 251 141.98 -32.72 4.38
#